data_AF-A0A7J4PM77-F1
#
_entry.id   AF-A0A7J4PM77-F1
#
_cell.length_a   1.000
_cell.length_b   1.000
_cell.length_c   1.000
_cell.angle_alpha   90.00
_cell.angle_beta   90.00
_cell.angle_gamma   90.00
#
_symmetry.space_group_name_H-M   'P 1'
#
loop_
_entity.id
_entity.type
_entity.pdbx_description
1 polymer ?
#
loop_
_entity_poly.entity_id
_entity_poly.type
_entity_poly.pdbx_seq_one_letter_code
_entity_poly.pdbx_strand_id
1 'polypeptide(L)' 'MSIDINRYKCGYCGTCVGVCPKGALDLIETWVEADESNCIACGICERVCPVGAIGVMK' A
#
# COMPACT_ATOMS: atom_id res chain seq x y z
N MET A 1 10.22 8.89 2.53
CA MET A 1 8.88 8.69 1.94
C MET A 1 8.21 7.65 2.81
N SER A 2 7.05 7.93 3.37
CA SER A 2 6.38 6.99 4.27
C SER A 2 5.04 6.54 3.70
N ILE A 3 4.76 5.25 3.83
CA ILE A 3 3.46 4.67 3.53
C ILE A 3 2.81 4.32 4.87
N ASP A 4 1.62 4.85 5.12
CA ASP A 4 0.79 4.45 6.25
C ASP A 4 -0.34 3.53 5.79
N ILE A 5 -0.50 2.39 6.45
CA ILE A 5 -1.56 1.42 6.15
C ILE A 5 -2.40 1.21 7.41
N ASN A 6 -3.64 1.68 7.36
CA ASN A 6 -4.59 1.52 8.44
C ASN A 6 -5.13 0.08 8.49
N ARG A 7 -4.61 -0.72 9.43
CA ARG A 7 -5.01 -2.12 9.70
C ARG A 7 -6.50 -2.29 9.98
N TYR A 8 -7.16 -1.29 10.55
CA TYR A 8 -8.58 -1.36 10.90
C TYR A 8 -9.49 -1.11 9.71
N LYS A 9 -8.98 -0.50 8.63
CA LYS A 9 -9.70 -0.30 7.38
C LYS A 9 -9.30 -1.27 6.28
N CYS A 10 -8.06 -1.75 6.29
CA CYS A 10 -7.52 -2.63 5.25
C CYS A 10 -8.27 -3.96 5.25
N GLY A 11 -8.87 -4.30 4.11
CA GLY A 11 -9.54 -5.59 3.88
C GLY A 11 -8.64 -6.68 3.28
N TYR A 12 -7.32 -6.44 3.21
CA TYR A 12 -6.33 -7.41 2.71
C TYR A 12 -6.63 -7.96 1.29
N CYS A 13 -7.23 -7.13 0.42
CA CYS A 13 -7.62 -7.55 -0.93
C CYS A 13 -6.46 -7.66 -1.92
N GLY A 14 -5.27 -7.17 -1.58
CA GLY A 14 -4.07 -7.25 -2.42
C GLY A 14 -4.04 -6.33 -3.65
N THR A 15 -5.06 -5.49 -3.88
CA THR A 15 -5.09 -4.58 -5.04
C THR A 15 -3.87 -3.66 -5.07
N CYS A 16 -3.44 -3.14 -3.92
CA CYS A 16 -2.28 -2.25 -3.81
C CYS A 16 -0.96 -2.93 -4.22
N VAL A 17 -0.79 -4.22 -3.93
CA VAL A 17 0.36 -5.04 -4.33
C VAL A 17 0.40 -5.17 -5.84
N GLY A 18 -0.73 -5.55 -6.46
CA GLY A 18 -0.81 -5.78 -7.90
C GLY A 18 -0.59 -4.53 -8.76
N VAL A 19 -0.93 -3.34 -8.26
CA VAL A 19 -0.75 -2.08 -9.01
C VAL A 19 0.57 -1.37 -8.73
N CYS A 20 1.37 -1.83 -7.76
CA CYS A 20 2.58 -1.15 -7.36
C CYS A 20 3.67 -1.30 -8.45
N PRO A 21 4.06 -0.24 -9.17
CA PRO A 21 5.00 -0.36 -10.29
C PRO A 21 6.42 -0.72 -9.85
N LYS A 22 6.73 -0.52 -8.57
CA LYS A 22 8.03 -0.83 -7.97
C LYS A 22 8.04 -2.15 -7.19
N GLY A 23 6.89 -2.81 -7.04
CA GLY A 23 6.77 -3.99 -6.18
C GLY A 23 7.07 -3.69 -4.71
N ALA A 24 6.88 -2.45 -4.25
CA ALA A 24 7.20 -2.01 -2.90
C ALA A 24 6.17 -2.43 -1.83
N LEU A 25 5.15 -3.21 -2.20
CA LEU A 25 4.10 -3.66 -1.29
C LEU A 25 3.97 -5.18 -1.45
N ASP A 26 3.84 -5.89 -0.33
CA ASP A 26 3.57 -7.32 -0.32
C ASP A 26 2.42 -7.65 0.64
N LEU A 27 1.59 -8.64 0.29
CA LEU A 27 0.47 -9.08 1.12
C LEU A 27 0.84 -10.39 1.80
N ILE A 28 1.11 -10.30 3.10
CA ILE A 28 1.45 -11.43 3.96
C ILE A 28 0.20 -11.81 4.75
N GLU A 29 -0.58 -12.72 4.18
CA GLU A 29 -1.86 -13.22 4.71
C GLU A 29 -2.84 -12.09 5.07
N THR A 30 -2.77 -11.60 6.31
CA THR A 30 -3.65 -10.57 6.89
C THR A 30 -2.89 -9.30 7.25
N TRP A 31 -1.78 -9.02 6.57
CA TRP A 31 -1.02 -7.79 6.72
C TRP A 31 -0.36 -7.39 5.40
N VAL A 32 -0.27 -6.08 5.15
CA VAL A 32 0.46 -5.55 3.98
C VAL A 32 1.78 -4.97 4.49
N GLU A 33 2.88 -5.52 4.02
CA GLU A 33 4.22 -5.00 4.30
C GLU A 33 4.63 -4.02 3.19
N ALA A 34 5.27 -2.93 3.58
CA ALA A 34 5.72 -1.89 2.67
C ALA A 34 7.24 -1.75 2.75
N ASP A 35 7.90 -1.89 1.61
CA ASP A 35 9.31 -1.58 1.45
C ASP A 35 9.47 -0.10 1.09
N GLU A 36 9.69 0.73 2.11
CA GLU A 36 9.88 2.16 1.94
C GLU A 36 11.12 2.52 1.11
N SER A 37 12.12 1.64 1.05
CA SER A 37 13.33 1.88 0.27
C SER A 37 13.08 1.79 -1.25
N ASN A 38 12.11 0.96 -1.64
CA ASN A 38 11.71 0.79 -3.04
C ASN A 38 10.50 1.65 -3.45
N CYS A 39 9.80 2.26 -2.48
CA CYS A 39 8.69 3.15 -2.73
C CYS A 39 9.15 4.49 -3.31
N ILE A 40 8.54 4.91 -4.42
CA ILE A 40 8.79 6.22 -5.07
C ILE A 40 7.69 7.25 -4.80
N ALA A 41 6.83 7.01 -3.80
CA ALA A 41 5.71 7.86 -3.41
C ALA A 41 4.76 8.27 -4.58
N CYS A 42 4.52 7.37 -5.53
CA CYS A 42 3.69 7.64 -6.72
C CYS A 42 2.18 7.79 -6.42
N GLY A 43 1.70 7.35 -5.24
CA GLY A 43 0.30 7.47 -4.82
C GLY A 43 -0.70 6.62 -5.62
N ILE A 44 -0.25 5.60 -6.36
CA ILE A 44 -1.18 4.69 -7.08
C ILE A 44 -1.93 3.81 -6.07
N CYS A 45 -1.22 3.20 -5.12
CA CYS A 45 -1.81 2.34 -4.09
C CYS A 45 -2.89 3.05 -3.25
N GLU A 46 -2.66 4.30 -2.89
CA GLU A 46 -3.62 5.18 -2.21
C GLU A 46 -4.88 5.41 -3.07
N ARG A 47 -4.72 5.77 -4.34
CA ARG A 47 -5.84 6.06 -5.25
C ARG A 47 -6.70 4.85 -5.58
N VAL A 48 -6.12 3.65 -5.66
CA VAL A 48 -6.87 2.44 -5.99
C VAL A 48 -7.51 1.78 -4.76
N CYS A 49 -7.14 2.19 -3.54
CA CYS A 49 -7.64 1.56 -2.33
C CYS A 49 -9.13 1.90 -2.13
N PRO A 50 -10.06 0.94 -2.28
CA PRO A 50 -11.50 1.23 -2.28
C PRO A 50 -12.01 1.68 -0.90
N VAL A 51 -11.29 1.29 0.15
CA VAL A 51 -11.62 1.57 1.56
C VAL A 51 -10.81 2.73 2.13
N GLY A 52 -9.93 3.36 1.33
CA GLY A 52 -9.09 4.46 1.78
C GLY A 52 -8.21 4.10 2.99
N ALA A 53 -7.64 2.89 2.97
CA ALA A 53 -6.80 2.38 4.05
C ALA A 53 -5.32 2.75 3.92
N ILE A 54 -4.89 3.30 2.77
CA ILE A 54 -3.49 3.60 2.48
C ILE A 54 -3.32 5.11 2.35
N GLY A 55 -2.32 5.68 3.03
CA GLY A 55 -1.87 7.05 2.86
C GLY A 55 -0.41 7.09 2.40
N VAL A 56 -0.10 7.97 1.45
CA VAL A 56 1.28 8.16 0.95
C VAL A 56 1.76 9.58 1.30
N MET A 57 2.77 9.68 2.15
CA MET A 57 3.39 10.94 2.54
C MET A 57 4.66 11.18 1.72
N LYS A 58 4.71 12.34 1.05
CA LYS A 58 5.80 12.76 0.15
C LYS A 58 6.91 13.46 0.93
#